data_AF-A0A8C0KZR9-F1
#
_entry.id   AF-A0A8C0KZR9-F1
#
_cell.length_a   1.000
_cell.length_b   1.000
_cell.length_c   1.000
_cell.angle_alpha   90.00
_cell.angle_beta   90.00
_cell.angle_gamma   90.00
#
_symmetry.space_group_name_H-M   'P 1'
#
loop_
_entity.id
_entity.type
_entity.pdbx_description
1 polymer ?
#
loop_
_entity_poly.entity_id
_entity_poly.type
_entity_poly.pdbx_seq_one_letter_code
_entity_poly.pdbx_strand_id
1 'polypeptide(L)'
;MQGKQGIKKLDEALHEAEFSRADKLKSVLKKYMEIIEKTSYLVQPDVYGLINKEAMVINQALLANRRAIAQLFINLMEATLQQELKSHRRWQSLVDAWKALKKQVLVQSFSEFMASERIQAPPAVKKEMESMLKNQKVLQEKRLEHLCTICDLLPPNYSRTQLTEWHSALSILNKNLDNYHMDCMMRIRLQYEKTWQECLEHVQKCKKQLLDWKAFTEEEAESLVSPHFFQVVGTLQSKVEEELELLDKSFEGLAKQTEWQSSDLFNYFQEAVQLWEAHQNMLSVQDLELEKRMELQRQKHMFPQAPDKGSDGVPSDHTERTELLQLHP
;
A
#
# COMPACT_ATOMS: atom_id res chain seq x y z
N MET A 1 1.05 43.02 32.39
CA MET A 1 0.40 43.11 33.73
C MET A 1 1.02 44.21 34.60
N GLN A 2 2.32 44.16 34.94
CA GLN A 2 2.96 45.16 35.81
C GLN A 2 2.95 46.59 35.25
N GLY A 3 3.14 46.77 33.93
CA GLY A 3 3.14 48.10 33.29
C GLY A 3 1.79 48.84 33.36
N LYS A 4 0.67 48.14 33.09
CA LYS A 4 -0.68 48.73 33.19
C LYS A 4 -1.03 49.13 34.62
N GLN A 5 -0.59 48.35 35.61
CA GLN A 5 -0.77 48.68 37.02
C GLN A 5 0.08 49.91 37.41
N GLY A 6 1.29 50.03 36.86
CA GLY A 6 2.14 51.20 37.04
C GLY A 6 1.52 52.49 36.46
N ILE A 7 0.92 52.41 35.27
CA ILE A 7 0.24 53.55 34.62
C ILE A 7 -0.98 54.00 35.45
N LYS A 8 -1.77 53.06 35.99
CA LYS A 8 -2.90 53.39 36.88
C LYS A 8 -2.44 54.08 38.18
N LYS A 9 -1.41 53.54 38.84
CA LYS A 9 -0.84 54.16 40.04
C LYS A 9 -0.28 55.56 39.77
N LEU A 10 0.34 55.76 38.60
CA LEU A 10 0.83 57.07 38.18
C LEU A 10 -0.32 58.06 37.96
N ASP A 11 -1.42 57.64 37.33
CA ASP A 11 -2.61 58.46 37.12
C ASP A 11 -3.29 58.86 38.45
N GLU A 12 -3.44 57.91 39.37
CA GLU A 12 -3.93 58.13 40.74
C GLU A 12 -3.05 59.16 41.48
N ALA A 13 -1.74 58.99 41.47
CA ALA A 13 -0.80 59.91 42.11
C ALA A 13 -0.83 61.33 41.50
N LEU A 14 -0.96 61.43 40.17
CA LEU A 14 -1.06 62.72 39.48
C LEU A 14 -2.38 63.43 39.79
N HIS A 15 -3.48 62.68 39.89
CA HIS A 15 -4.78 63.21 40.30
C HIS A 15 -4.73 63.71 41.75
N GLU A 16 -4.21 62.91 42.68
CA GLU A 16 -4.05 63.31 44.10
C GLU A 16 -3.19 64.57 44.24
N ALA A 17 -2.07 64.65 43.51
CA ALA A 17 -1.21 65.83 43.50
C ALA A 17 -1.94 67.07 42.98
N GLU A 18 -2.74 66.94 41.92
CA GLU A 18 -3.49 68.06 41.32
C GLU A 18 -4.66 68.51 42.21
N PHE A 19 -5.31 67.58 42.93
CA PHE A 19 -6.31 67.91 43.96
C PHE A 19 -5.67 68.64 45.14
N SER A 20 -4.54 68.15 45.66
CA SER A 20 -3.80 68.83 46.73
C SER A 20 -3.36 70.23 46.32
N ARG A 21 -2.95 70.42 45.05
CA ARG A 21 -2.59 71.73 44.50
C ARG A 21 -3.78 72.68 44.46
N ALA A 22 -4.94 72.22 44.02
CA ALA A 22 -6.18 73.02 43.99
C ALA A 22 -6.58 73.50 45.39
N ASP A 23 -6.50 72.64 46.40
CA ASP A 23 -6.82 73.00 47.79
C ASP A 23 -5.83 74.03 48.38
N LYS A 24 -4.54 73.88 48.08
CA LYS A 24 -3.52 74.87 48.48
C LYS A 24 -3.74 76.22 47.79
N LEU A 25 -4.02 76.23 46.48
CA LEU A 25 -4.30 77.48 45.75
C LEU A 25 -5.56 78.17 46.30
N LYS A 26 -6.61 77.41 46.62
CA LYS A 26 -7.83 77.93 47.24
C LYS A 26 -7.55 78.60 48.59
N SER A 27 -6.75 77.97 49.46
CA SER A 27 -6.42 78.54 50.77
C SER A 27 -5.57 79.82 50.66
N VAL A 28 -4.61 79.84 49.72
CA VAL A 28 -3.80 81.03 49.41
C VAL A 28 -4.67 82.17 48.89
N LEU A 29 -5.56 81.90 47.92
CA LEU A 29 -6.43 82.91 47.32
C LEU A 29 -7.35 83.56 48.37
N LYS A 30 -7.91 82.73 49.27
CA LYS A 30 -8.74 83.19 50.40
C LYS A 30 -7.96 84.08 51.36
N LYS A 31 -6.71 83.71 51.69
CA LYS A 31 -5.84 84.52 52.55
C LYS A 31 -5.55 85.90 51.93
N TYR A 32 -5.22 85.94 50.64
CA TYR A 32 -4.93 87.22 49.96
C TYR A 32 -6.17 88.08 49.79
N MET A 33 -7.34 87.46 49.56
CA MET A 33 -8.62 88.16 49.55
C MET A 33 -8.89 88.88 50.89
N GLU A 34 -8.73 88.19 52.02
CA GLU A 34 -8.89 88.78 53.36
C GLU A 34 -7.90 89.91 53.64
N ILE A 35 -6.68 89.83 53.11
CA ILE A 35 -5.66 90.88 53.24
C ILE A 35 -6.06 92.10 52.40
N ILE A 36 -6.41 91.90 51.12
CA ILE A 36 -6.76 92.99 50.19
C ILE A 36 -8.04 93.69 50.63
N GLU A 37 -9.04 92.97 51.15
CA GLU A 37 -10.24 93.58 51.76
C GLU A 37 -9.89 94.53 52.93
N LYS A 38 -8.83 94.22 53.70
CA LYS A 38 -8.41 95.03 54.87
C LYS A 38 -7.46 96.17 54.54
N THR A 39 -6.65 96.04 53.49
CA THR A 39 -5.56 96.98 53.21
C THR A 39 -5.74 97.82 51.96
N SER A 40 -6.69 97.48 51.08
CA SER A 40 -6.91 98.23 49.83
C SER A 40 -7.91 99.38 50.02
N TYR A 41 -7.70 100.46 49.27
CA TYR A 41 -8.65 101.58 49.16
C TYR A 41 -9.79 101.29 48.16
N LEU A 42 -9.94 100.05 47.71
CA LEU A 42 -10.95 99.61 46.74
C LEU A 42 -12.28 99.33 47.44
N VAL A 43 -13.40 99.56 46.74
CA VAL A 43 -14.73 99.19 47.23
C VAL A 43 -14.83 97.65 47.19
N GLN A 44 -15.51 97.04 48.18
CA GLN A 44 -15.60 95.58 48.31
C GLN A 44 -15.86 94.85 46.97
N PRO A 45 -16.84 95.26 46.13
CA PRO A 45 -17.12 94.60 44.85
C PRO A 45 -15.91 94.52 43.89
N ASP A 46 -15.03 95.52 43.90
CA ASP A 46 -13.84 95.55 43.04
C ASP A 46 -12.76 94.56 43.51
N VAL A 47 -12.63 94.37 44.83
CA VAL A 47 -11.75 93.34 45.41
C VAL A 47 -12.25 91.95 45.03
N TYR A 48 -13.55 91.67 45.15
CA TYR A 48 -14.15 90.42 44.69
C TYR A 48 -13.95 90.23 43.18
N GLY A 49 -14.09 91.29 42.38
CA GLY A 49 -13.87 91.26 40.93
C GLY A 49 -12.43 90.89 40.55
N LEU A 50 -11.43 91.45 41.25
CA LEU A 50 -10.01 91.13 41.06
C LEU A 50 -9.71 89.66 41.42
N ILE A 51 -10.17 89.22 42.59
CA ILE A 51 -9.97 87.85 43.08
C ILE A 51 -10.66 86.84 42.15
N ASN A 52 -11.85 87.16 41.66
CA ASN A 52 -12.56 86.29 40.74
C ASN A 52 -11.84 86.16 39.38
N LYS A 53 -11.26 87.25 38.86
CA LYS A 53 -10.42 87.19 37.65
C LYS A 53 -9.21 86.29 37.85
N GLU A 54 -8.50 86.44 38.97
CA GLU A 54 -7.33 85.62 39.29
C GLU A 54 -7.72 84.14 39.50
N ALA A 55 -8.82 83.89 40.20
CA ALA A 55 -9.38 82.54 40.35
C ALA A 55 -9.71 81.91 39.00
N MET A 56 -10.23 82.69 38.05
CA MET A 56 -10.55 82.20 36.70
C MET A 56 -9.29 81.78 35.93
N VAL A 57 -8.21 82.56 36.01
CA VAL A 57 -6.90 82.22 35.41
C VAL A 57 -6.33 80.94 36.03
N ILE A 58 -6.37 80.84 37.36
CA ILE A 58 -5.91 79.63 38.08
C ILE A 58 -6.75 78.41 37.72
N ASN A 59 -8.07 78.56 37.66
CA ASN A 59 -8.97 77.48 37.25
C ASN A 59 -8.72 77.02 35.81
N GLN A 60 -8.43 77.94 34.89
CA GLN A 60 -8.02 77.59 33.53
C GLN A 60 -6.73 76.77 33.51
N ALA A 61 -5.73 77.13 34.32
CA ALA A 61 -4.48 76.38 34.44
C ALA A 61 -4.68 74.99 35.08
N LEU A 62 -5.51 74.88 36.12
CA LEU A 62 -5.89 73.60 36.74
C LEU A 62 -6.60 72.68 35.73
N LEU A 63 -7.54 73.23 34.94
CA LEU A 63 -8.22 72.48 33.89
C LEU A 63 -7.27 72.03 32.77
N ALA A 64 -6.35 72.90 32.36
CA ALA A 64 -5.32 72.55 31.38
C ALA A 64 -4.43 71.41 31.88
N ASN A 65 -4.02 71.43 33.15
CA ASN A 65 -3.23 70.37 33.76
C ASN A 65 -4.00 69.06 33.87
N ARG A 66 -5.25 69.07 34.32
CA ARG A 66 -6.10 67.87 34.35
C ARG A 66 -6.28 67.26 32.96
N ARG A 67 -6.46 68.09 31.92
CA ARG A 67 -6.49 67.61 30.52
C ARG A 67 -5.16 66.99 30.10
N ALA A 68 -4.04 67.61 30.46
CA ALA A 68 -2.71 67.07 30.16
C ALA A 68 -2.45 65.73 30.85
N ILE A 69 -2.87 65.57 32.12
CA ILE A 69 -2.78 64.31 32.87
C ILE A 69 -3.63 63.22 32.17
N ALA A 70 -4.88 63.53 31.84
CA ALA A 70 -5.75 62.59 31.12
C ALA A 70 -5.18 62.19 29.75
N GLN A 71 -4.62 63.15 29.00
CA GLN A 71 -3.98 62.88 27.72
C GLN A 71 -2.74 61.99 27.87
N LEU A 72 -1.91 62.24 28.89
CA LEU A 72 -0.75 61.41 29.19
C LEU A 72 -1.18 59.97 29.50
N PHE A 73 -2.21 59.78 30.30
CA PHE A 73 -2.75 58.45 30.62
C PHE A 73 -3.18 57.71 29.35
N ILE A 74 -3.95 58.37 28.49
CA ILE A 74 -4.40 57.79 27.21
C ILE A 74 -3.20 57.40 26.35
N ASN A 75 -2.24 58.30 26.17
CA ASN A 75 -1.06 58.04 25.32
C ASN A 75 -0.22 56.87 25.85
N LEU A 76 -0.01 56.78 27.17
CA LEU A 76 0.73 55.68 27.79
C LEU A 76 -0.01 54.35 27.66
N MET A 77 -1.33 54.37 27.86
CA MET A 77 -2.16 53.17 27.71
C MET A 77 -2.15 52.69 26.25
N GLU A 78 -2.31 53.60 25.29
CA GLU A 78 -2.27 53.31 23.86
C GLU A 78 -0.91 52.73 23.45
N ALA A 79 0.19 53.38 23.81
CA ALA A 79 1.54 52.89 23.51
C ALA A 79 1.78 51.49 24.08
N THR A 80 1.31 51.22 25.30
CA THR A 80 1.40 49.90 25.94
C THR A 80 0.59 48.85 25.17
N LEU A 81 -0.65 49.16 24.81
CA LEU A 81 -1.51 48.25 24.04
C LEU A 81 -0.93 47.97 22.65
N GLN A 82 -0.42 48.98 21.96
CA GLN A 82 0.24 48.82 20.67
C GLN A 82 1.48 47.92 20.79
N GLN A 83 2.26 48.04 21.85
CA GLN A 83 3.42 47.19 22.10
C GLN A 83 3.02 45.74 22.40
N GLU A 84 1.99 45.51 23.23
CA GLU A 84 1.45 44.17 23.49
C GLU A 84 0.94 43.52 22.20
N LEU A 85 0.23 44.28 21.37
CA LEU A 85 -0.31 43.81 20.10
C LEU A 85 0.81 43.44 19.11
N LYS A 86 1.85 44.29 18.98
CA LYS A 86 3.04 43.98 18.18
C LYS A 86 3.75 42.71 18.67
N SER A 87 3.87 42.56 19.99
CA SER A 87 4.50 41.39 20.61
C SER A 87 3.69 40.12 20.35
N HIS A 88 2.37 40.20 20.46
CA HIS A 88 1.49 39.08 20.18
C HIS A 88 1.52 38.66 18.71
N ARG A 89 1.48 39.63 17.77
CA ARG A 89 1.65 39.35 16.33
C ARG A 89 2.99 38.67 16.04
N ARG A 90 4.08 39.18 16.61
CA ARG A 90 5.42 38.57 16.44
C ARG A 90 5.46 37.14 16.99
N TRP A 91 4.90 36.91 18.17
CA TRP A 91 4.81 35.57 18.75
C TRP A 91 4.00 34.63 17.86
N GLN A 92 2.86 35.07 17.33
CA GLN A 92 2.05 34.29 16.40
C GLN A 92 2.86 33.91 15.15
N SER A 93 3.55 34.85 14.51
CA SER A 93 4.39 34.57 13.34
C SER A 93 5.52 33.57 13.64
N LEU A 94 6.11 33.63 14.84
CA LEU A 94 7.13 32.66 15.26
C LEU A 94 6.53 31.27 15.48
N VAL A 95 5.33 31.18 16.06
CA VAL A 95 4.60 29.92 16.22
C VAL A 95 4.26 29.32 14.86
N ASP A 96 3.76 30.12 13.92
CA ASP A 96 3.41 29.67 12.57
C ASP A 96 4.65 29.17 11.81
N ALA A 97 5.77 29.91 11.88
CA ALA A 97 7.04 29.49 11.27
C ALA A 97 7.57 28.19 11.87
N TRP A 98 7.49 28.06 13.21
CA TRP A 98 7.87 26.83 13.90
C TRP A 98 6.96 25.66 13.49
N LYS A 99 5.64 25.86 13.41
CA LYS A 99 4.70 24.85 12.94
C LYS A 99 5.05 24.39 11.53
N ALA A 100 5.32 25.32 10.62
CA ALA A 100 5.70 25.01 9.24
C ALA A 100 6.97 24.15 9.18
N LEU A 101 8.01 24.51 9.93
CA LEU A 101 9.25 23.75 10.00
C LEU A 101 9.02 22.33 10.57
N LYS A 102 8.19 22.22 11.61
CA LYS A 102 7.81 20.93 12.19
C LYS A 102 7.03 20.04 11.21
N LYS A 103 6.09 20.61 10.45
CA LYS A 103 5.40 19.88 9.36
C LYS A 103 6.39 19.39 8.30
N GLN A 104 7.31 20.25 7.86
CA GLN A 104 8.30 19.90 6.84
C GLN A 104 9.20 18.74 7.29
N VAL A 105 9.74 18.80 8.52
CA VAL A 105 10.56 17.73 9.08
C VAL A 105 9.78 16.41 9.16
N LEU A 106 8.49 16.48 9.56
CA LEU A 106 7.66 15.29 9.65
C LEU A 106 7.42 14.66 8.27
N VAL A 107 7.06 15.46 7.26
CA VAL A 107 6.87 15.00 5.88
C VAL A 107 8.16 14.38 5.34
N GLN A 108 9.30 15.01 5.58
CA GLN A 108 10.60 14.47 5.16
C GLN A 108 10.90 13.13 5.85
N SER A 109 10.71 13.04 7.16
CA SER A 109 10.92 11.78 7.90
C SER A 109 10.00 10.65 7.41
N PHE A 110 8.76 10.99 7.03
CA PHE A 110 7.83 10.03 6.46
C PHE A 110 8.27 9.60 5.05
N SER A 111 8.74 10.53 4.22
CA SER A 111 9.27 10.20 2.90
C SER A 111 10.53 9.32 2.99
N GLU A 112 11.41 9.56 3.95
CA GLU A 112 12.59 8.72 4.20
C GLU A 112 12.20 7.31 4.67
N PHE A 113 11.18 7.21 5.53
CA PHE A 113 10.60 5.93 5.93
C PHE A 113 10.01 5.16 4.73
N MET A 114 9.21 5.82 3.90
CA MET A 114 8.63 5.19 2.69
C MET A 114 9.69 4.80 1.66
N ALA A 115 10.80 5.55 1.58
CA ALA A 115 11.93 5.25 0.70
C ALA A 115 12.86 4.14 1.24
N SER A 116 12.65 3.69 2.49
CA SER A 116 13.49 2.67 3.10
C SER A 116 13.35 1.33 2.37
N GLU A 117 14.44 0.56 2.31
CA GLU A 117 14.45 -0.75 1.64
C GLU A 117 13.42 -1.71 2.26
N ARG A 118 13.17 -1.59 3.58
CA ARG A 118 12.17 -2.40 4.28
C ARG A 118 10.77 -2.26 3.67
N ILE A 119 10.43 -1.07 3.19
CA ILE A 119 9.10 -0.76 2.63
C ILE A 119 9.09 -0.95 1.11
N GLN A 120 10.12 -0.46 0.42
CA GLN A 120 10.20 -0.55 -1.04
C GLN A 120 10.46 -1.98 -1.54
N ALA A 121 11.27 -2.76 -0.82
CA ALA A 121 11.65 -4.11 -1.21
C ALA A 121 11.73 -5.02 0.03
N PRO A 122 10.58 -5.38 0.62
CA PRO A 122 10.54 -6.08 1.91
C PRO A 122 11.40 -7.36 1.89
N PRO A 123 12.35 -7.52 2.82
CA PRO A 123 13.27 -8.67 2.82
C PRO A 123 12.54 -10.01 3.02
N ALA A 124 11.40 -10.00 3.73
CA ALA A 124 10.55 -11.16 3.87
C ALA A 124 9.98 -11.62 2.52
N VAL A 125 9.57 -10.68 1.66
CA VAL A 125 9.07 -11.00 0.30
C VAL A 125 10.21 -11.55 -0.56
N LYS A 126 11.39 -10.93 -0.55
CA LYS A 126 12.57 -11.44 -1.28
C LYS A 126 12.86 -12.89 -0.91
N LYS A 127 12.85 -13.22 0.39
CA LYS A 127 13.06 -14.57 0.90
C LYS A 127 11.97 -15.56 0.45
N GLU A 128 10.70 -15.15 0.44
CA GLU A 128 9.61 -15.99 -0.08
C GLU A 128 9.77 -16.26 -1.58
N MET A 129 10.16 -15.24 -2.37
CA MET A 129 10.41 -15.39 -3.82
C MET A 129 11.59 -16.33 -4.11
N GLU A 130 12.71 -16.20 -3.38
CA GLU A 130 13.86 -17.10 -3.52
C GLU A 130 13.50 -18.55 -3.16
N SER A 131 12.75 -18.74 -2.07
CA SER A 131 12.24 -20.06 -1.67
C SER A 131 11.32 -20.66 -2.72
N MET A 132 10.40 -19.83 -3.27
CA MET A 132 9.50 -20.22 -4.35
C MET A 132 10.25 -20.71 -5.57
N LEU A 133 11.23 -19.93 -6.08
CA LEU A 133 12.02 -20.30 -7.25
C LEU A 133 12.78 -21.62 -7.05
N LYS A 134 13.38 -21.82 -5.87
CA LYS A 134 14.12 -23.04 -5.55
C LYS A 134 13.21 -24.27 -5.54
N ASN A 135 12.05 -24.17 -4.90
CA ASN A 135 11.11 -25.30 -4.81
C ASN A 135 10.39 -25.55 -6.12
N GLN A 136 10.05 -24.50 -6.87
CA GLN A 136 9.49 -24.61 -8.22
C GLN A 136 10.44 -25.39 -9.13
N LYS A 137 11.75 -25.12 -9.06
CA LYS A 137 12.75 -25.88 -9.81
C LYS A 137 12.72 -27.37 -9.46
N VAL A 138 12.70 -27.71 -8.17
CA VAL A 138 12.66 -29.11 -7.70
C VAL A 138 11.36 -29.82 -8.16
N LEU A 139 10.22 -29.14 -8.08
CA LEU A 139 8.94 -29.70 -8.54
C LEU A 139 8.91 -29.88 -10.06
N GLN A 140 9.51 -28.96 -10.81
CA GLN A 140 9.62 -29.06 -12.25
C GLN A 140 10.56 -30.19 -12.69
N GLU A 141 11.67 -30.40 -11.98
CA GLU A 141 12.59 -31.54 -12.19
C GLU A 141 11.84 -32.86 -11.99
N LYS A 142 11.09 -33.02 -10.90
CA LYS A 142 10.24 -34.21 -10.67
C LYS A 142 9.21 -34.43 -11.76
N ARG A 143 8.59 -33.34 -12.25
CA ARG A 143 7.64 -33.42 -13.37
C ARG A 143 8.33 -33.87 -14.65
N LEU A 144 9.53 -33.37 -14.93
CA LEU A 144 10.31 -33.75 -16.11
C LEU A 144 10.73 -35.22 -16.04
N GLU A 145 11.20 -35.69 -14.89
CA GLU A 145 11.53 -37.10 -14.66
C GLU A 145 10.31 -37.99 -14.93
N HIS A 146 9.13 -37.65 -14.37
CA HIS A 146 7.90 -38.38 -14.63
C HIS A 146 7.51 -38.38 -16.10
N LEU A 147 7.68 -37.25 -16.80
CA LEU A 147 7.42 -37.17 -18.24
C LEU A 147 8.30 -38.13 -19.04
N CYS A 148 9.58 -38.31 -18.67
CA CYS A 148 10.49 -39.23 -19.34
C CYS A 148 10.08 -40.72 -19.16
N THR A 149 9.39 -41.08 -18.06
CA THR A 149 8.95 -42.47 -17.83
C THR A 149 7.93 -42.97 -18.86
N ILE A 150 7.35 -42.08 -19.69
CA ILE A 150 6.47 -42.52 -20.78
C ILE A 150 7.17 -43.44 -21.78
N CYS A 151 8.50 -43.28 -21.93
CA CYS A 151 9.31 -44.14 -22.80
C CYS A 151 9.31 -45.59 -22.32
N ASP A 152 9.15 -45.83 -21.02
CA ASP A 152 9.12 -47.18 -20.43
C ASP A 152 7.78 -47.89 -20.68
N LEU A 153 6.74 -47.12 -21.01
CA LEU A 153 5.41 -47.65 -21.35
C LEU A 153 5.31 -48.11 -22.81
N LEU A 154 6.32 -47.84 -23.64
CA LEU A 154 6.28 -48.22 -25.05
C LEU A 154 6.25 -49.76 -25.23
N PRO A 155 5.80 -50.25 -26.41
CA PRO A 155 5.78 -51.68 -26.71
C PRO A 155 7.10 -52.39 -26.35
N PRO A 156 7.06 -53.61 -25.77
CA PRO A 156 5.90 -54.52 -25.75
C PRO A 156 4.94 -54.35 -24.56
N ASN A 157 5.32 -53.59 -23.52
CA ASN A 157 4.56 -53.50 -22.26
C ASN A 157 3.44 -52.43 -22.30
N TYR A 158 2.95 -52.08 -23.49
CA TYR A 158 2.06 -50.93 -23.66
C TYR A 158 0.60 -51.30 -23.46
N SER A 159 -0.06 -50.69 -22.47
CA SER A 159 -1.48 -50.94 -22.16
C SER A 159 -2.23 -49.67 -21.76
N ARG A 160 -3.55 -49.68 -21.99
CA ARG A 160 -4.43 -48.55 -21.64
C ARG A 160 -4.43 -48.22 -20.15
N THR A 161 -4.42 -49.23 -19.29
CA THR A 161 -4.46 -49.05 -17.82
C THR A 161 -3.22 -48.30 -17.34
N GLN A 162 -2.03 -48.73 -17.77
CA GLN A 162 -0.77 -48.09 -17.39
C GLN A 162 -0.68 -46.66 -17.93
N LEU A 163 -1.17 -46.38 -19.15
CA LEU A 163 -1.23 -45.02 -19.69
C LEU A 163 -2.16 -44.11 -18.85
N THR A 164 -3.33 -44.62 -18.44
CA THR A 164 -4.25 -43.85 -17.59
C THR A 164 -3.65 -43.58 -16.20
N GLU A 165 -2.96 -44.55 -15.62
CA GLU A 165 -2.26 -44.40 -14.34
C GLU A 165 -1.14 -43.37 -14.46
N TRP A 166 -0.32 -43.45 -15.50
CA TRP A 166 0.75 -42.47 -15.78
C TRP A 166 0.21 -41.04 -15.93
N HIS A 167 -0.88 -40.87 -16.68
CA HIS A 167 -1.52 -39.56 -16.83
C HIS A 167 -2.12 -39.05 -15.52
N SER A 168 -2.72 -39.92 -14.72
CA SER A 168 -3.25 -39.56 -13.41
C SER A 168 -2.14 -39.04 -12.47
N ALA A 169 -0.97 -39.69 -12.46
CA ALA A 169 0.20 -39.25 -11.70
C ALA A 169 0.73 -37.90 -12.20
N LEU A 170 0.79 -37.69 -13.52
CA LEU A 170 1.18 -36.41 -14.11
C LEU A 170 0.19 -35.28 -13.72
N SER A 171 -1.11 -35.56 -13.77
CA SER A 171 -2.16 -34.62 -13.36
C SER A 171 -2.01 -34.22 -11.88
N ILE A 172 -1.71 -35.19 -11.00
CA ILE A 172 -1.44 -34.91 -9.57
C ILE A 172 -0.20 -34.01 -9.42
N LEU A 173 0.88 -34.26 -10.15
CA LEU A 173 2.08 -33.41 -10.12
C LEU A 173 1.79 -31.98 -10.59
N ASN A 174 1.01 -31.82 -11.67
CA ASN A 174 0.59 -30.51 -12.17
C ASN A 174 -0.26 -29.76 -11.13
N LYS A 175 -1.22 -30.44 -10.49
CA LYS A 175 -2.03 -29.87 -9.41
C LYS A 175 -1.21 -29.48 -8.19
N ASN A 176 -0.20 -30.28 -7.84
CA ASN A 176 0.70 -29.95 -6.74
C ASN A 176 1.53 -28.69 -7.02
N LEU A 177 1.99 -28.51 -8.26
CA LEU A 177 2.66 -27.29 -8.71
C LEU A 177 1.73 -26.07 -8.64
N ASP A 178 0.51 -26.20 -9.13
CA ASP A 178 -0.49 -25.13 -9.11
C ASP A 178 -0.85 -24.71 -7.68
N ASN A 179 -1.19 -25.68 -6.83
CA ASN A 179 -1.44 -25.45 -5.40
C ASN A 179 -0.25 -24.77 -4.71
N TYR A 180 0.98 -25.18 -5.06
CA TYR A 180 2.18 -24.58 -4.51
C TYR A 180 2.34 -23.10 -4.92
N HIS A 181 2.06 -22.76 -6.18
CA HIS A 181 2.07 -21.37 -6.64
C HIS A 181 1.02 -20.53 -5.91
N MET A 182 -0.20 -21.05 -5.75
CA MET A 182 -1.28 -20.39 -5.00
C MET A 182 -0.87 -20.13 -3.54
N ASP A 183 -0.28 -21.12 -2.87
CA ASP A 183 0.24 -20.99 -1.51
C ASP A 183 1.35 -19.94 -1.41
N CYS A 184 2.25 -19.86 -2.41
CA CYS A 184 3.29 -18.85 -2.46
C CYS A 184 2.70 -17.45 -2.64
N MET A 185 1.72 -17.29 -3.52
CA MET A 185 1.01 -16.03 -3.73
C MET A 185 0.35 -15.55 -2.43
N MET A 186 -0.32 -16.45 -1.70
CA MET A 186 -0.90 -16.12 -0.40
C MET A 186 0.15 -15.65 0.61
N ARG A 187 1.30 -16.35 0.70
CA ARG A 187 2.40 -15.96 1.58
C ARG A 187 2.98 -14.59 1.22
N ILE A 188 3.22 -14.32 -0.05
CA ILE A 188 3.75 -13.04 -0.52
C ILE A 188 2.77 -11.90 -0.22
N ARG A 189 1.48 -12.07 -0.56
CA ARG A 189 0.41 -11.10 -0.22
C ARG A 189 0.38 -10.81 1.29
N LEU A 190 0.49 -11.84 2.13
CA LEU A 190 0.53 -11.67 3.58
C LEU A 190 1.75 -10.86 4.07
N GLN A 191 2.92 -10.99 3.44
CA GLN A 191 4.08 -10.18 3.83
C GLN A 191 3.91 -8.72 3.41
N TYR A 192 3.32 -8.45 2.24
CA TYR A 192 2.98 -7.09 1.85
C TYR A 192 1.92 -6.47 2.75
N GLU A 193 0.90 -7.24 3.17
CA GLU A 193 -0.13 -6.78 4.11
C GLU A 193 0.49 -6.31 5.44
N LYS A 194 1.46 -7.06 5.98
CA LYS A 194 2.21 -6.62 7.17
C LYS A 194 2.96 -5.31 6.93
N THR A 195 3.53 -5.15 5.74
CA THR A 195 4.23 -3.92 5.35
C THR A 195 3.26 -2.74 5.28
N TRP A 196 2.04 -2.95 4.78
CA TRP A 196 0.97 -1.94 4.78
C TRP A 196 0.53 -1.56 6.18
N GLN A 197 0.34 -2.54 7.06
CA GLN A 197 0.08 -2.28 8.48
C GLN A 197 1.18 -1.43 9.13
N GLU A 198 2.45 -1.75 8.90
CA GLU A 198 3.58 -0.95 9.40
C GLU A 198 3.54 0.49 8.87
N CYS A 199 3.18 0.68 7.59
CA CYS A 199 3.03 2.01 7.01
C CYS A 199 1.89 2.79 7.68
N LEU A 200 0.73 2.17 7.84
CA LEU A 200 -0.45 2.79 8.47
C LEU A 200 -0.20 3.13 9.94
N GLU A 201 0.48 2.25 10.68
CA GLU A 201 0.92 2.53 12.05
C GLU A 201 1.87 3.74 12.10
N HIS A 202 2.80 3.85 11.14
CA HIS A 202 3.69 4.99 11.06
C HIS A 202 2.94 6.29 10.74
N VAL A 203 1.93 6.25 9.87
CA VAL A 203 1.03 7.38 9.60
C VAL A 203 0.32 7.84 10.87
N GLN A 204 -0.22 6.90 11.67
CA GLN A 204 -0.85 7.22 12.96
C GLN A 204 0.15 7.76 13.98
N LYS A 205 1.37 7.23 13.99
CA LYS A 205 2.47 7.75 14.83
C LYS A 205 2.79 9.20 14.48
N CYS A 206 2.86 9.55 13.20
CA CYS A 206 3.05 10.92 12.76
C CYS A 206 1.89 11.84 13.20
N LYS A 207 0.64 11.38 13.08
CA LYS A 207 -0.53 12.11 13.60
C LYS A 207 -0.40 12.38 15.10
N LYS A 208 -0.07 11.34 15.89
CA LYS A 208 0.11 11.47 17.33
C LYS A 208 1.23 12.45 17.71
N GLN A 209 2.36 12.42 16.98
CA GLN A 209 3.46 13.35 17.19
C GLN A 209 3.05 14.83 16.97
N LEU A 210 2.18 15.11 16.00
CA LEU A 210 1.64 16.46 15.78
C LEU A 210 0.80 16.91 16.99
N LEU A 211 -0.04 16.03 17.53
CA LEU A 211 -0.90 16.33 18.68
C LEU A 211 -0.07 16.52 19.96
N ASP A 212 0.98 15.72 20.15
CA ASP A 212 1.88 15.81 21.32
C ASP A 212 2.60 17.16 21.40
N TRP A 213 2.79 17.84 20.27
CA TRP A 213 3.37 19.18 20.22
C TRP A 213 2.45 20.27 20.79
N LYS A 214 1.18 19.97 21.11
CA LYS A 214 0.16 20.87 21.71
C LYS A 214 -0.13 22.18 20.96
N ALA A 215 0.54 22.41 19.85
CA ALA A 215 0.35 23.57 19.00
C ALA A 215 -0.62 23.28 17.85
N PHE A 216 -0.76 22.02 17.44
CA PHE A 216 -1.61 21.60 16.33
C PHE A 216 -2.98 21.18 16.86
N THR A 217 -4.04 21.60 16.16
CA THR A 217 -5.39 21.09 16.39
C THR A 217 -5.55 19.72 15.72
N GLU A 218 -6.58 18.97 16.12
CA GLU A 218 -6.90 17.69 15.49
C GLU A 218 -7.19 17.84 13.99
N GLU A 219 -7.91 18.90 13.61
CA GLU A 219 -8.18 19.25 12.22
C GLU A 219 -6.90 19.56 11.42
N GLU A 220 -5.97 20.32 12.00
CA GLU A 220 -4.68 20.62 11.35
C GLU A 220 -3.85 19.36 11.15
N ALA A 221 -3.84 18.46 12.14
CA ALA A 221 -3.14 17.18 12.04
C ALA A 221 -3.78 16.27 11.00
N GLU A 222 -5.11 16.16 11.00
CA GLU A 222 -5.85 15.35 10.03
C GLU A 222 -5.66 15.87 8.61
N SER A 223 -5.70 17.20 8.40
CA SER A 223 -5.50 17.81 7.08
C SER A 223 -4.14 17.53 6.45
N LEU A 224 -3.10 17.30 7.27
CA LEU A 224 -1.77 16.98 6.79
C LEU A 224 -1.64 15.48 6.49
N VAL A 225 -2.14 14.65 7.39
CA VAL A 225 -1.96 13.20 7.36
C VAL A 225 -2.90 12.55 6.34
N SER A 226 -4.17 12.95 6.31
CA SER A 226 -5.23 12.30 5.53
C SER A 226 -5.02 12.34 4.00
N PRO A 227 -4.57 13.43 3.36
CA PRO A 227 -4.47 13.46 1.90
C PRO A 227 -3.10 12.98 1.46
N HIS A 228 -2.02 13.52 2.03
CA HIS A 228 -0.69 13.33 1.47
C HIS A 228 -0.09 11.97 1.85
N PHE A 229 -0.17 11.56 3.12
CA PHE A 229 0.49 10.32 3.55
C PHE A 229 -0.23 9.09 3.03
N PHE A 230 -1.56 9.06 3.09
CA PHE A 230 -2.34 7.97 2.52
C PHE A 230 -2.22 7.91 1.00
N GLN A 231 -2.09 9.04 0.29
CA GLN A 231 -1.81 9.02 -1.14
C GLN A 231 -0.47 8.33 -1.43
N VAL A 232 0.59 8.67 -0.71
CA VAL A 232 1.92 8.04 -0.91
C VAL A 232 1.86 6.53 -0.63
N VAL A 233 1.24 6.11 0.49
CA VAL A 233 1.06 4.68 0.80
C VAL A 233 0.23 4.00 -0.29
N GLY A 234 -0.89 4.60 -0.70
CA GLY A 234 -1.78 4.07 -1.73
C GLY A 234 -1.07 3.92 -3.08
N THR A 235 -0.25 4.89 -3.50
CA THR A 235 0.50 4.77 -4.76
C THR A 235 1.49 3.60 -4.75
N LEU A 236 2.16 3.36 -3.63
CA LEU A 236 3.06 2.22 -3.49
C LEU A 236 2.27 0.91 -3.48
N GLN A 237 1.17 0.86 -2.72
CA GLN A 237 0.29 -0.30 -2.63
C GLN A 237 -0.26 -0.69 -4.01
N SER A 238 -0.83 0.25 -4.76
CA SER A 238 -1.40 -0.01 -6.09
C SER A 238 -0.35 -0.57 -7.05
N LYS A 239 0.87 -0.02 -7.04
CA LYS A 239 1.97 -0.54 -7.87
C LYS A 239 2.29 -2.00 -7.55
N VAL A 240 2.38 -2.34 -6.26
CA VAL A 240 2.66 -3.71 -5.83
C VAL A 240 1.49 -4.65 -6.16
N GLU A 241 0.26 -4.20 -5.98
CA GLU A 241 -0.94 -4.97 -6.33
C GLU A 241 -1.00 -5.27 -7.83
N GLU A 242 -0.65 -4.31 -8.69
CA GLU A 242 -0.52 -4.52 -10.13
C GLU A 242 0.56 -5.58 -10.47
N GLU A 243 1.72 -5.53 -9.82
CA GLU A 243 2.78 -6.53 -10.01
C GLU A 243 2.35 -7.93 -9.54
N LEU A 244 1.65 -8.02 -8.40
CA LEU A 244 1.11 -9.28 -7.89
C LEU A 244 0.01 -9.85 -8.78
N GLU A 245 -0.84 -8.99 -9.34
CA GLU A 245 -1.89 -9.38 -10.28
C GLU A 245 -1.30 -9.95 -11.58
N LEU A 246 -0.21 -9.35 -12.08
CA LEU A 246 0.51 -9.89 -13.24
C LEU A 246 1.12 -11.26 -12.94
N LEU A 247 1.67 -11.45 -11.74
CA LEU A 247 2.21 -12.74 -11.32
C LEU A 247 1.11 -13.81 -11.19
N ASP A 248 -0.03 -13.45 -10.61
CA ASP A 248 -1.19 -14.34 -10.46
C ASP A 248 -1.70 -14.83 -11.82
N LYS A 249 -1.89 -13.89 -12.77
CA LYS A 249 -2.27 -14.20 -14.15
C LYS A 249 -1.25 -15.08 -14.86
N SER A 250 0.04 -14.88 -14.58
CA SER A 250 1.10 -15.70 -15.16
C SER A 250 1.03 -17.14 -14.64
N PHE A 251 0.75 -17.35 -13.35
CA PHE A 251 0.56 -18.68 -12.79
C PHE A 251 -0.72 -19.35 -13.30
N GLU A 252 -1.83 -18.62 -13.38
CA GLU A 252 -3.07 -19.15 -13.94
C GLU A 252 -2.90 -19.57 -15.41
N GLY A 253 -2.21 -18.74 -16.21
CA GLY A 253 -1.88 -19.04 -17.59
C GLY A 253 -0.99 -20.29 -17.72
N LEU A 254 0.03 -20.40 -16.87
CA LEU A 254 0.91 -21.57 -16.83
C LEU A 254 0.17 -22.85 -16.45
N ALA A 255 -0.74 -22.79 -15.47
CA ALA A 255 -1.54 -23.93 -15.04
C ALA A 255 -2.43 -24.43 -16.19
N LYS A 256 -3.15 -23.52 -16.87
CA LYS A 256 -3.98 -23.84 -18.05
C LYS A 256 -3.16 -24.44 -19.19
N GLN A 257 -2.02 -23.83 -19.50
CA GLN A 257 -1.12 -24.35 -20.54
C GLN A 257 -0.63 -25.76 -20.20
N THR A 258 -0.25 -25.98 -18.94
CA THR A 258 0.25 -27.28 -18.47
C THR A 258 -0.81 -28.37 -18.53
N GLU A 259 -2.05 -28.04 -18.16
CA GLU A 259 -3.19 -28.95 -18.26
C GLU A 259 -3.52 -29.31 -19.71
N TRP A 260 -3.53 -28.31 -20.60
CA TRP A 260 -3.75 -28.51 -22.03
C TRP A 260 -2.67 -29.42 -22.64
N GLN A 261 -1.39 -29.13 -22.37
CA GLN A 261 -0.26 -29.96 -22.84
C GLN A 261 -0.32 -31.39 -22.32
N SER A 262 -0.67 -31.58 -21.04
CA SER A 262 -0.82 -32.91 -20.45
C SER A 262 -1.93 -33.71 -21.11
N SER A 263 -3.06 -33.06 -21.39
CA SER A 263 -4.23 -33.68 -22.02
C SER A 263 -3.95 -34.04 -23.48
N ASP A 264 -3.31 -33.14 -24.23
CA ASP A 264 -2.94 -33.37 -25.63
C ASP A 264 -1.95 -34.54 -25.77
N LEU A 265 -0.93 -34.58 -24.90
CA LEU A 265 0.03 -35.67 -24.84
C LEU A 265 -0.65 -37.01 -24.51
N PHE A 266 -1.57 -37.01 -23.54
CA PHE A 266 -2.35 -38.20 -23.21
C PHE A 266 -3.18 -38.69 -24.38
N ASN A 267 -3.89 -37.80 -25.09
CA ASN A 267 -4.69 -38.16 -26.26
C ASN A 267 -3.83 -38.80 -27.36
N TYR A 268 -2.65 -38.22 -27.65
CA TYR A 268 -1.70 -38.77 -28.61
C TYR A 268 -1.30 -40.22 -28.27
N PHE A 269 -0.88 -40.47 -27.03
CA PHE A 269 -0.52 -41.82 -26.62
C PHE A 269 -1.75 -42.73 -26.50
N GLN A 270 -2.93 -42.20 -26.20
CA GLN A 270 -4.15 -43.02 -26.15
C GLN A 270 -4.49 -43.59 -27.53
N GLU A 271 -4.35 -42.80 -28.60
CA GLU A 271 -4.50 -43.28 -29.98
C GLU A 271 -3.45 -44.34 -30.34
N ALA A 272 -2.20 -44.12 -29.94
CA ALA A 272 -1.13 -45.10 -30.16
C ALA A 272 -1.36 -46.43 -29.43
N VAL A 273 -1.85 -46.40 -28.17
CA VAL A 273 -2.25 -47.62 -27.44
C VAL A 273 -3.32 -48.39 -28.20
N GLN A 274 -4.35 -47.69 -28.69
CA GLN A 274 -5.46 -48.34 -29.40
C GLN A 274 -4.98 -49.07 -30.65
N LEU A 275 -4.07 -48.47 -31.42
CA LEU A 275 -3.47 -49.10 -32.59
C LEU A 275 -2.62 -50.33 -32.21
N TRP A 276 -1.82 -50.22 -31.16
CA TRP A 276 -1.00 -51.32 -30.66
C TRP A 276 -1.84 -52.49 -30.15
N GLU A 277 -2.86 -52.24 -29.33
CA GLU A 277 -3.79 -53.26 -28.82
C GLU A 277 -4.53 -53.96 -29.97
N ALA A 278 -4.97 -53.21 -30.99
CA ALA A 278 -5.60 -53.78 -32.18
C ALA A 278 -4.62 -54.69 -32.96
N HIS A 279 -3.37 -54.27 -33.11
CA HIS A 279 -2.34 -55.07 -33.77
C HIS A 279 -2.01 -56.35 -33.00
N GLN A 280 -1.85 -56.26 -31.68
CA GLN A 280 -1.63 -57.42 -30.80
C GLN A 280 -2.77 -58.44 -30.88
N ASN A 281 -4.03 -57.97 -30.88
CA ASN A 281 -5.19 -58.83 -31.06
C ASN A 281 -5.18 -59.54 -32.42
N MET A 282 -4.86 -58.82 -33.50
CA MET A 282 -4.76 -59.40 -34.84
C MET A 282 -3.65 -60.46 -34.92
N LEU A 283 -2.47 -60.18 -34.36
CA LEU A 283 -1.37 -61.14 -34.29
C LEU A 283 -1.76 -62.39 -33.50
N SER A 284 -2.40 -62.23 -32.35
CA SER A 284 -2.88 -63.36 -31.54
C SER A 284 -3.86 -64.27 -32.30
N VAL A 285 -4.77 -63.68 -33.09
CA VAL A 285 -5.68 -64.45 -33.95
C VAL A 285 -4.92 -65.21 -35.05
N GLN A 286 -3.94 -64.57 -35.68
CA GLN A 286 -3.10 -65.21 -36.71
C GLN A 286 -2.24 -66.33 -36.14
N ASP A 287 -1.66 -66.14 -34.96
CA ASP A 287 -0.86 -67.16 -34.26
C ASP A 287 -1.72 -68.38 -33.90
N LEU A 288 -2.95 -68.16 -33.41
CA LEU A 288 -3.88 -69.26 -33.10
C LEU A 288 -4.30 -70.03 -34.36
N GLU A 289 -4.51 -69.33 -35.48
CA GLU A 289 -4.82 -69.93 -36.78
C GLU A 289 -3.63 -70.76 -37.32
N LEU A 290 -2.41 -70.23 -37.20
CA LEU A 290 -1.18 -70.93 -37.54
C LEU A 290 -0.97 -72.18 -36.67
N GLU A 291 -1.20 -72.07 -35.37
CA GLU A 291 -1.09 -73.18 -34.43
C GLU A 291 -2.07 -74.31 -34.77
N LYS A 292 -3.33 -73.96 -35.09
CA LYS A 292 -4.32 -74.93 -35.61
C LYS A 292 -3.85 -75.61 -36.89
N ARG A 293 -3.27 -74.86 -37.84
CA ARG A 293 -2.76 -75.43 -39.11
C ARG A 293 -1.57 -76.36 -38.88
N MET A 294 -0.65 -75.99 -37.99
CA MET A 294 0.48 -76.83 -37.61
C MET A 294 0.00 -78.11 -36.94
N GLU A 295 -0.98 -78.03 -36.04
CA GLU A 295 -1.53 -79.20 -35.37
C GLU A 295 -2.27 -80.13 -36.35
N LEU A 296 -3.04 -79.56 -37.28
CA LEU A 296 -3.67 -80.33 -38.37
C LEU A 296 -2.62 -81.05 -39.24
N GLN A 297 -1.49 -80.40 -39.54
CA GLN A 297 -0.40 -81.06 -40.28
C GLN A 297 0.28 -82.16 -39.47
N ARG A 298 0.54 -81.94 -38.17
CA ARG A 298 1.07 -82.99 -37.29
C ARG A 298 0.15 -84.21 -37.24
N GLN A 299 -1.16 -84.00 -37.15
CA GLN A 299 -2.14 -85.08 -37.20
C GLN A 299 -2.13 -85.84 -38.53
N LYS A 300 -1.99 -85.14 -39.67
CA LYS A 300 -1.82 -85.77 -40.99
C LYS A 300 -0.53 -86.59 -41.11
N HIS A 301 0.56 -86.18 -40.46
CA HIS A 301 1.82 -86.92 -40.46
C HIS A 301 1.82 -88.13 -39.50
N MET A 302 0.96 -88.17 -38.48
CA MET A 302 0.82 -89.32 -37.58
C MET A 302 -0.05 -90.45 -38.12
N PHE A 303 -0.89 -90.20 -39.14
CA PHE A 303 -1.64 -91.23 -39.87
C PHE A 303 -1.21 -91.29 -41.34
N PRO A 304 -0.18 -92.10 -41.69
CA PRO A 304 0.11 -92.37 -43.09
C PRO A 304 -1.07 -93.14 -43.69
N GLN A 305 -1.71 -92.59 -44.72
CA GLN A 305 -2.50 -93.41 -45.64
C GLN A 305 -1.54 -94.49 -46.19
N ALA A 306 -1.88 -95.76 -45.95
CA ALA A 306 -1.14 -96.89 -46.50
C ALA A 306 -1.18 -96.85 -48.04
N PRO A 307 -0.06 -97.15 -48.73
CA PRO A 307 -0.01 -97.11 -50.18
C PRO A 307 -0.72 -98.32 -50.80
N ASP A 308 -1.35 -97.99 -51.90
CA ASP A 308 -1.97 -98.83 -52.92
C ASP A 308 -1.06 -99.96 -53.44
N LYS A 309 -1.65 -101.09 -53.84
CA LYS A 309 -1.01 -102.09 -54.71
C LYS A 309 -2.03 -102.62 -55.71
N GLY A 310 -1.79 -102.35 -56.99
CA GLY A 310 -2.12 -103.31 -58.05
C GLY A 310 -2.64 -102.75 -59.38
N SER A 311 -1.70 -102.23 -60.18
CA SER A 311 -1.51 -102.50 -61.62
C SER A 311 -2.60 -102.22 -62.67
N ASP A 312 -2.13 -101.45 -63.66
CA ASP A 312 -2.28 -101.61 -65.12
C ASP A 312 -3.39 -100.89 -65.89
N GLY A 313 -2.94 -100.04 -66.83
CA GLY A 313 -3.72 -99.62 -67.99
C GLY A 313 -3.46 -98.18 -68.48
N VAL A 314 -2.39 -97.97 -69.25
CA VAL A 314 -2.23 -96.88 -70.25
C VAL A 314 -3.01 -97.33 -71.51
N PRO A 315 -3.57 -96.50 -72.45
CA PRO A 315 -3.01 -95.24 -72.97
C PRO A 315 -3.96 -94.12 -73.48
N SER A 316 -3.31 -93.00 -73.90
CA SER A 316 -3.72 -91.95 -74.87
C SER A 316 -4.88 -91.02 -74.46
N ASP A 317 -4.96 -89.74 -74.84
CA ASP A 317 -4.28 -88.98 -75.90
C ASP A 317 -4.39 -87.47 -75.61
N HIS A 318 -3.52 -86.68 -76.25
CA HIS A 318 -3.60 -85.26 -76.63
C HIS A 318 -4.75 -84.38 -76.05
N THR A 319 -4.52 -83.17 -75.54
CA THR A 319 -4.29 -81.96 -76.38
C THR A 319 -4.01 -80.71 -75.50
N GLU A 320 -3.20 -79.83 -76.06
CA GLU A 320 -2.71 -78.50 -75.63
C GLU A 320 -3.75 -77.49 -75.13
N ARG A 321 -3.35 -76.61 -74.17
CA ARG A 321 -3.19 -75.13 -74.33
C ARG A 321 -3.08 -74.43 -72.96
N THR A 322 -1.89 -73.93 -72.58
CA THR A 322 -1.38 -72.54 -72.68
C THR A 322 -2.18 -71.44 -71.95
N GLU A 323 -1.48 -70.75 -71.03
CA GLU A 323 -1.59 -69.31 -70.64
C GLU A 323 -2.75 -68.86 -69.72
N LEU A 324 -2.66 -67.88 -68.79
CA LEU A 324 -1.66 -66.91 -68.29
C LEU A 324 -2.25 -66.28 -66.98
N LEU A 325 -1.37 -65.76 -66.11
CA LEU A 325 -1.47 -64.54 -65.24
C LEU A 325 -2.81 -64.17 -64.57
N GLN A 326 -2.88 -63.82 -63.28
CA GLN A 326 -2.56 -62.49 -62.67
C GLN A 326 -2.87 -62.67 -61.14
N LEU A 327 -2.11 -62.27 -60.11
CA LEU A 327 -1.39 -61.05 -59.72
C LEU A 327 -2.21 -59.75 -59.68
N HIS A 328 -2.37 -59.25 -58.44
CA HIS A 328 -2.66 -57.89 -57.93
C HIS A 328 -4.04 -57.68 -57.27
N PRO A 329 -4.17 -56.66 -56.40
CA PRO A 329 -3.22 -56.07 -55.44
C PRO A 329 -3.64 -56.24 -53.97
#